data_AF-A0A948HH97-F1
#
_entry.id   AF-A0A948HH97-F1
#
_cell.length_a   1.000
_cell.length_b   1.000
_cell.length_c   1.000
_cell.angle_alpha   90.00
_cell.angle_beta   90.00
_cell.angle_gamma   90.00
#
_symmetry.space_group_name_H-M   'P 1'
#
loop_
_entity.id
_entity.type
_entity.pdbx_description
1 polymer ?
#
loop_
_entity_poly.entity_id
_entity_poly.type
_entity_poly.pdbx_seq_one_letter_code
_entity_poly.pdbx_strand_id
1 'polypeptide(L)'
;MKKFLIGLTIVFYLAILGEVVWAQSLRIVQPGDILDIYVEGQPHMDTTAIVSRDGTFYYRYSGEVKAKGLTPQEVAQAVTGLIRKSYSFLDNPKVKVVFREQSQTVISDENLFLDQDNPQFFESEGEGDFRATEASYRIGPNDRLTITVYDEPELSRTIVVSEIGTIIFPFVGEIRVSSFTPNEVAKKIEDILGRDYLVNPQVSVLVAEYAKFFIFGAVNKEGSYEAKGELTLIDALALAGGAKPEADLSKIKVLRKESGESKEIILDLETEGRLFFL
;
A
#
# COMPACT_ATOMS: atom_id res chain seq x y z
N MET A 1 37.79 30.52 34.58
CA MET A 1 36.63 30.78 33.69
C MET A 1 37.06 30.60 32.24
N LYS A 2 37.21 29.33 31.84
CA LYS A 2 37.54 28.86 30.49
C LYS A 2 36.46 27.84 30.19
N LYS A 3 35.45 28.20 29.39
CA LYS A 3 34.46 27.26 28.80
C LYS A 3 33.41 27.91 27.87
N PHE A 4 33.42 29.23 27.66
CA PHE A 4 32.41 29.90 26.82
C PHE A 4 32.89 30.37 25.44
N LEU A 5 34.16 30.13 25.06
CA LEU A 5 34.78 30.70 23.85
C LEU A 5 35.20 29.66 22.80
N ILE A 6 34.66 28.43 22.85
CA ILE A 6 35.02 27.36 21.89
C ILE A 6 33.86 27.06 20.93
N GLY A 7 32.61 27.38 21.28
CA GLY A 7 31.45 27.14 20.42
C GLY A 7 31.30 28.14 19.27
N LEU A 8 31.64 29.42 19.48
CA LEU A 8 31.38 30.47 18.49
C LEU A 8 32.44 30.53 17.37
N THR A 9 33.65 30.06 17.64
CA THR A 9 34.75 30.03 16.67
C THR A 9 34.64 28.89 15.67
N ILE A 10 34.01 27.77 16.04
CA ILE A 10 33.84 26.61 15.14
C ILE A 10 32.75 26.88 14.09
N VAL A 11 31.67 27.57 14.47
CA VAL A 11 30.58 27.91 13.54
C VAL A 11 31.03 28.95 12.50
N PHE A 12 31.94 29.86 12.87
CA PHE A 12 32.44 30.87 11.92
C PHE A 12 33.59 30.36 11.04
N TYR A 13 34.39 29.38 11.50
CA TYR A 13 35.50 28.83 10.70
C TYR A 13 35.02 27.87 9.59
N LEU A 14 33.80 27.34 9.69
CA LEU A 14 33.19 26.47 8.66
C LEU A 14 32.50 27.22 7.51
N ALA A 15 32.43 28.56 7.55
CA ALA A 15 31.79 29.35 6.50
C ALA A 15 32.71 29.76 5.34
N ILE A 16 34.02 29.45 5.39
CA ILE A 16 35.02 29.95 4.41
C ILE A 16 35.57 28.86 3.47
N LEU A 17 35.25 27.59 3.69
CA LEU A 17 35.47 26.53 2.70
C LEU A 17 34.11 26.02 2.25
N GLY A 18 33.85 26.08 0.95
CA GLY A 18 32.56 25.78 0.31
C GLY A 18 32.12 24.32 0.39
N GLU A 19 32.05 23.76 1.60
CA GLU A 19 31.27 22.60 1.92
C GLU A 19 30.09 23.06 2.78
N VAL A 20 28.93 23.12 2.14
CA VAL A 20 27.65 23.18 2.84
C VAL A 20 27.55 21.88 3.63
N VAL A 21 28.02 21.91 4.89
CA VAL A 21 27.69 20.88 5.86
C VAL A 21 26.21 21.07 6.17
N TRP A 22 25.37 20.38 5.40
CA TRP A 22 23.96 20.25 5.70
C TRP A 22 23.87 19.61 7.09
N ALA A 23 23.56 20.43 8.09
CA ALA A 23 23.18 19.93 9.39
C ALA A 23 21.89 19.12 9.20
N GLN A 24 22.03 17.82 8.93
CA GLN A 24 20.92 16.88 9.07
C GLN A 24 20.53 16.97 10.54
N SER A 25 19.40 17.63 10.77
CA SER A 25 18.80 17.76 12.08
C SER A 25 18.74 16.36 12.72
N LEU A 26 18.99 16.30 14.03
CA LEU A 26 18.81 15.15 14.94
C LEU A 26 17.34 14.67 14.98
N ARG A 27 16.64 14.71 13.86
CA ARG A 27 15.26 14.31 13.74
C ARG A 27 15.20 12.81 13.90
N ILE A 28 14.59 12.43 14.99
CA ILE A 28 14.29 11.05 15.32
C ILE A 28 12.98 10.68 14.64
N VAL A 29 12.92 9.45 14.13
CA VAL A 29 11.73 8.89 13.51
C VAL A 29 10.62 8.71 14.56
N GLN A 30 9.44 9.21 14.22
CA GLN A 30 8.21 9.10 14.99
C GLN A 30 7.15 8.35 14.17
N PRO A 31 6.13 7.78 14.84
CA PRO A 31 4.94 7.30 14.16
C PRO A 31 4.29 8.36 13.27
N GLY A 32 3.89 7.97 12.07
CA GLY A 32 3.33 8.85 11.04
C GLY A 32 4.38 9.49 10.13
N ASP A 33 5.68 9.40 10.45
CA ASP A 33 6.73 9.87 9.55
C ASP A 33 6.77 9.04 8.26
N ILE A 34 7.08 9.72 7.16
CA ILE A 34 7.28 9.11 5.85
C ILE A 34 8.77 9.15 5.54
N LEU A 35 9.34 8.00 5.24
CA LEU A 35 10.77 7.80 5.00
C LEU A 35 10.97 7.31 3.57
N ASP A 36 11.81 8.01 2.82
CA ASP A 36 12.35 7.54 1.55
C ASP A 36 13.65 6.78 1.81
N ILE A 37 13.69 5.53 1.35
CA ILE A 37 14.78 4.57 1.55
C ILE A 37 15.38 4.28 0.19
N TYR A 38 16.67 4.51 0.05
CA TYR A 38 17.44 4.32 -1.17
C TYR A 38 18.54 3.29 -0.94
N VAL A 39 18.73 2.37 -1.89
CA VAL A 39 19.82 1.39 -1.86
C VAL A 39 20.78 1.69 -2.99
N GLU A 40 22.01 2.08 -2.66
CA GLU A 40 23.02 2.49 -3.66
C GLU A 40 23.30 1.34 -4.64
N GLY A 41 23.15 1.62 -5.93
CA GLY A 41 23.34 0.63 -7.00
C GLY A 41 22.18 -0.35 -7.18
N GLN A 42 21.11 -0.27 -6.36
CA GLN A 42 19.94 -1.15 -6.45
C GLN A 42 18.62 -0.36 -6.45
N PRO A 43 18.31 0.44 -7.50
CA PRO A 43 17.14 1.33 -7.50
C PRO A 43 15.78 0.60 -7.38
N HIS A 44 15.73 -0.67 -7.78
CA HIS A 44 14.52 -1.49 -7.62
C HIS A 44 14.20 -1.80 -6.15
N MET A 45 15.17 -1.63 -5.26
CA MET A 45 15.02 -1.77 -3.81
C MET A 45 14.62 -0.47 -3.11
N ASP A 46 14.57 0.65 -3.86
CA ASP A 46 14.15 1.93 -3.31
C ASP A 46 12.66 1.88 -2.94
N THR A 47 12.31 2.47 -1.80
CA THR A 47 10.92 2.46 -1.34
C THR A 47 10.60 3.64 -0.44
N THR A 48 9.31 3.92 -0.33
CA THR A 48 8.77 4.86 0.65
C THR A 48 8.05 4.08 1.72
N ALA A 49 8.49 4.25 2.96
CA ALA A 49 7.89 3.62 4.12
C ALA A 49 7.14 4.67 4.95
N ILE A 50 5.97 4.29 5.45
CA ILE A 50 5.24 5.04 6.47
C ILE A 50 5.46 4.34 7.80
N VAL A 51 5.84 5.09 8.83
CA VAL A 51 6.08 4.55 10.16
C VAL A 51 4.75 4.41 10.88
N SER A 52 4.40 3.17 11.22
CA SER A 52 3.15 2.83 11.90
C SER A 52 3.12 3.34 13.35
N ARG A 53 1.93 3.33 13.97
CA ARG A 53 1.71 3.80 15.36
C ARG A 53 2.56 3.09 16.40
N ASP A 54 2.82 1.81 16.20
CA ASP A 54 3.71 0.96 17.00
C ASP A 54 5.20 1.32 16.83
N GLY A 55 5.52 2.18 15.86
CA GLY A 55 6.86 2.64 15.57
C GLY A 55 7.62 1.76 14.57
N THR A 56 6.93 0.88 13.85
CA THR A 56 7.55 -0.03 12.87
C THR A 56 7.17 0.36 11.45
N PHE A 57 7.93 -0.10 10.47
CA PHE A 57 7.49 -0.10 9.07
C PHE A 57 7.89 -1.40 8.39
N TYR A 58 7.19 -1.74 7.31
CA TYR A 58 7.51 -2.93 6.52
C TYR A 58 8.37 -2.56 5.32
N TYR A 59 9.57 -3.12 5.24
CA TYR A 59 10.44 -3.01 4.07
C TYR A 59 10.25 -4.23 3.18
N ARG A 60 9.74 -4.01 1.97
CA ARG A 60 9.29 -5.05 1.03
C ARG A 60 10.26 -6.23 0.86
N TYR A 61 11.55 -5.97 0.88
CA TYR A 61 12.59 -6.96 0.56
C TYR A 61 13.21 -7.62 1.80
N SER A 62 12.96 -7.11 3.00
CA SER A 62 13.73 -7.54 4.19
C SER A 62 12.91 -7.68 5.47
N GLY A 63 11.63 -7.28 5.44
CA GLY A 63 10.65 -7.51 6.50
C GLY A 63 10.42 -6.27 7.38
N GLU A 64 9.93 -6.53 8.60
CA GLU A 64 9.60 -5.48 9.57
C GLU A 64 10.88 -4.79 10.12
N VAL A 65 10.86 -3.46 10.16
CA VAL A 65 11.93 -2.62 10.70
C VAL A 65 11.36 -1.77 11.83
N LYS A 66 11.94 -1.87 13.02
CA LYS A 66 11.63 -0.98 14.15
C LYS A 66 12.35 0.35 13.94
N ALA A 67 11.60 1.43 13.82
CA ALA A 67 12.14 2.74 13.41
C ALA A 67 11.91 3.84 14.44
N LYS A 68 10.85 3.77 15.24
CA LYS A 68 10.56 4.77 16.27
C LYS A 68 11.72 4.94 17.23
N GLY A 69 12.09 6.19 17.49
CA GLY A 69 13.18 6.50 18.40
C GLY A 69 14.56 6.45 17.73
N LEU A 70 14.66 5.99 16.48
CA LEU A 70 15.92 5.90 15.74
C LEU A 70 16.13 7.14 14.85
N THR A 71 17.40 7.46 14.63
CA THR A 71 17.83 8.40 13.59
C THR A 71 17.76 7.75 12.20
N PRO A 72 17.70 8.52 11.11
CA PRO A 72 17.74 7.96 9.75
C PRO A 72 18.94 7.06 9.50
N GLN A 73 20.09 7.37 10.10
CA GLN A 73 21.30 6.56 9.98
C GLN A 73 21.16 5.20 10.68
N GLU A 74 20.54 5.16 11.86
CA GLU A 74 20.27 3.92 12.58
C GLU A 74 19.21 3.07 11.87
N VAL A 75 18.18 3.71 11.29
CA VAL A 75 17.22 3.02 10.42
C VAL A 75 17.91 2.43 9.19
N ALA A 76 18.81 3.18 8.55
CA ALA A 76 19.59 2.69 7.42
C ALA A 76 20.40 1.44 7.80
N GLN A 77 21.07 1.44 8.96
CA GLN A 77 21.81 0.27 9.46
C GLN A 77 20.90 -0.92 9.72
N ALA A 78 19.72 -0.72 10.30
CA ALA A 78 18.75 -1.78 10.53
C ALA A 78 18.30 -2.41 9.21
N VAL A 79 17.98 -1.59 8.20
CA VAL A 79 17.61 -2.05 6.86
C VAL A 79 18.79 -2.78 6.19
N THR A 80 20.01 -2.24 6.26
CA THR A 80 21.23 -2.91 5.75
C THR A 80 21.42 -4.29 6.37
N GLY A 81 21.22 -4.43 7.69
CA GLY A 81 21.34 -5.71 8.39
C GLY A 81 20.33 -6.75 7.90
N LEU A 82 19.09 -6.32 7.65
CA LEU A 82 18.04 -7.19 7.11
C LEU A 82 18.31 -7.56 5.64
N ILE A 83 18.74 -6.62 4.80
CA ILE A 83 19.11 -6.91 3.40
C ILE A 83 20.23 -7.93 3.36
N ARG A 84 21.29 -7.76 4.16
CA ARG A 84 22.41 -8.72 4.20
C ARG A 84 21.98 -10.12 4.64
N LYS A 85 20.99 -10.22 5.54
CA LYS A 85 20.44 -11.49 6.00
C LYS A 85 19.64 -12.19 4.90
N SER A 86 18.86 -11.44 4.12
CA SER A 86 18.00 -11.98 3.06
C SER A 86 18.73 -12.16 1.72
N TYR A 87 19.76 -11.37 1.45
CA TYR A 87 20.49 -11.32 0.18
C TYR A 87 22.00 -11.33 0.43
N SER A 88 22.54 -12.50 0.76
CA SER A 88 23.96 -12.68 1.11
C SER A 88 24.94 -12.37 -0.03
N PHE A 89 24.46 -12.26 -1.27
CA PHE A 89 25.26 -11.91 -2.45
C PHE A 89 25.48 -10.40 -2.60
N LEU A 90 24.74 -9.56 -1.88
CA LEU A 90 24.95 -8.12 -1.86
C LEU A 90 26.09 -7.80 -0.88
N ASP A 91 27.28 -7.55 -1.43
CA ASP A 91 28.45 -7.16 -0.66
C ASP A 91 28.31 -5.72 -0.14
N ASN A 92 28.03 -5.59 1.15
CA ASN A 92 27.94 -4.32 1.91
C ASN A 92 26.99 -3.27 1.29
N PRO A 93 25.67 -3.56 1.23
CA PRO A 93 24.70 -2.65 0.63
C PRO A 93 24.63 -1.33 1.42
N LYS A 94 24.83 -0.22 0.72
CA LYS A 94 24.74 1.11 1.30
C LYS A 94 23.31 1.62 1.21
N VAL A 95 22.68 1.80 2.36
CA VAL A 95 21.31 2.29 2.46
C VAL A 95 21.34 3.75 2.91
N LYS A 96 20.54 4.58 2.26
CA LYS A 96 20.29 5.97 2.65
C LYS A 96 18.83 6.13 2.99
N VAL A 97 18.54 6.74 4.14
CA VAL A 97 17.16 7.02 4.59
C VAL A 97 17.01 8.53 4.73
N VAL A 98 15.90 9.06 4.22
CA VAL A 98 15.58 10.50 4.22
C VAL A 98 14.13 10.68 4.64
N PHE A 99 13.82 11.69 5.46
CA PHE A 99 12.43 12.07 5.69
C PHE A 99 11.84 12.72 4.44
N ARG A 100 10.66 12.28 4.02
CA ARG A 100 9.92 12.96 2.96
C ARG A 100 9.28 14.22 3.54
N GLU A 101 9.70 15.39 3.07
CA GLU A 101 9.07 16.65 3.46
C GLU A 101 7.66 16.74 2.84
N GLN A 102 6.64 16.89 3.68
CA GLN A 102 5.28 17.17 3.22
C GLN A 102 5.21 18.65 2.84
N SER A 103 5.14 18.95 1.55
CA SER A 103 4.74 20.27 1.08
C SER A 103 3.31 20.55 1.54
N GLN A 104 3.16 21.59 2.35
CA GLN A 104 1.89 22.08 2.88
C GLN A 104 0.89 22.32 1.75
N THR A 105 -0.29 21.69 1.81
CA THR A 105 -1.51 22.29 1.27
C THR A 105 -2.34 22.74 2.46
N VAL A 106 -2.39 24.06 2.64
CA VAL A 106 -3.30 24.74 3.56
C VAL A 106 -4.72 24.46 3.07
N ILE A 107 -5.47 23.62 3.79
CA ILE A 107 -6.92 23.66 3.73
C ILE A 107 -7.34 24.71 4.75
N SER A 108 -7.56 25.93 4.25
CA SER A 108 -8.27 26.98 4.97
C SER A 108 -9.76 26.71 4.83
N ASP A 109 -10.32 25.91 5.73
CA ASP A 109 -11.76 25.92 5.99
C ASP A 109 -11.99 26.57 7.36
N GLU A 110 -11.96 27.89 7.37
CA GLU A 110 -12.75 28.69 8.31
C GLU A 110 -14.22 28.39 8.03
N ASN A 111 -14.82 27.51 8.82
CA ASN A 111 -16.21 27.55 9.34
C ASN A 111 -16.63 26.16 9.80
N LEU A 112 -16.21 25.78 11.00
CA LEU A 112 -17.00 24.85 11.81
C LEU A 112 -17.03 25.39 13.23
N PHE A 113 -18.05 26.21 13.50
CA PHE A 113 -18.44 26.54 14.86
C PHE A 113 -18.72 25.23 15.60
N LEU A 114 -17.89 24.93 16.60
CA LEU A 114 -18.18 23.91 17.58
C LEU A 114 -19.18 24.50 18.58
N ASP A 115 -20.41 23.95 18.60
CA ASP A 115 -21.25 24.04 19.80
C ASP A 115 -20.47 23.43 20.96
N GLN A 116 -20.04 24.26 21.92
CA GLN A 116 -19.21 23.87 23.06
C GLN A 116 -20.00 23.33 24.27
N ASP A 117 -21.28 23.01 24.12
CA ASP A 117 -22.17 22.68 25.25
C ASP A 117 -22.74 21.25 25.21
N ASN A 118 -21.94 20.24 24.88
CA ASN A 118 -22.32 18.85 25.20
C ASN A 118 -21.13 17.94 25.56
N PRO A 119 -20.66 17.95 26.81
CA PRO A 119 -19.74 16.96 27.32
C PRO A 119 -20.52 15.76 27.84
N GLN A 120 -20.95 14.87 26.95
CA GLN A 120 -21.21 13.48 27.33
C GLN A 120 -20.24 12.56 26.61
N PHE A 121 -19.13 12.34 27.31
CA PHE A 121 -18.28 11.17 27.14
C PHE A 121 -19.14 9.93 27.39
N PHE A 122 -19.51 9.22 26.33
CA PHE A 122 -19.85 7.81 26.46
C PHE A 122 -18.52 7.04 26.39
N GLU A 123 -17.96 6.75 27.56
CA GLU A 123 -17.07 5.60 27.72
C GLU A 123 -17.91 4.35 27.49
N SER A 124 -17.88 3.80 26.27
CA SER A 124 -18.24 2.40 26.06
C SER A 124 -16.95 1.60 26.01
N GLU A 125 -16.59 1.01 27.15
CA GLU A 125 -15.71 -0.14 27.19
C GLU A 125 -16.28 -1.23 26.28
N GLY A 126 -15.50 -1.58 25.27
CA GLY A 126 -15.80 -2.64 24.32
C GLY A 126 -14.60 -2.75 23.38
N GLU A 127 -13.77 -3.75 23.64
CA GLU A 127 -12.75 -4.25 22.71
C GLU A 127 -13.40 -4.57 21.35
N GLY A 128 -13.44 -3.58 20.48
CA GLY A 128 -13.63 -3.76 19.05
C GLY A 128 -12.28 -3.63 18.40
N ASP A 129 -11.68 -4.77 18.04
CA ASP A 129 -10.50 -4.88 17.20
C ASP A 129 -10.72 -4.17 15.86
N PHE A 130 -10.46 -2.86 15.82
CA PHE A 130 -10.25 -2.13 14.58
C PHE A 130 -8.75 -2.07 14.29
N ARG A 131 -8.09 -3.23 14.24
CA ARG A 131 -7.05 -3.43 13.23
C ARG A 131 -7.74 -3.25 11.89
N ALA A 132 -7.68 -2.04 11.35
CA ALA A 132 -7.78 -1.85 9.91
C ALA A 132 -6.65 -2.67 9.30
N THR A 133 -6.94 -3.95 9.08
CA THR A 133 -6.15 -4.81 8.23
C THR A 133 -6.15 -4.06 6.91
N GLU A 134 -5.01 -3.52 6.48
CA GLU A 134 -4.86 -3.18 5.08
C GLU A 134 -5.11 -4.49 4.34
N ALA A 135 -6.34 -4.68 3.87
CA ALA A 135 -6.72 -5.83 3.09
C ALA A 135 -5.87 -5.74 1.82
N SER A 136 -4.74 -6.44 1.85
CA SER A 136 -3.81 -6.49 0.73
C SER A 136 -4.61 -6.90 -0.48
N TYR A 137 -4.58 -6.08 -1.54
CA TYR A 137 -5.38 -6.29 -2.73
C TYR A 137 -5.32 -7.75 -3.17
N ARG A 138 -6.49 -8.37 -3.28
CA ARG A 138 -6.62 -9.73 -3.80
C ARG A 138 -7.08 -9.65 -5.24
N ILE A 139 -6.39 -10.39 -6.10
CA ILE A 139 -6.67 -10.46 -7.52
C ILE A 139 -8.08 -11.00 -7.73
N GLY A 140 -8.83 -10.33 -8.59
CA GLY A 140 -10.19 -10.66 -8.98
C GLY A 140 -10.27 -11.10 -10.45
N PRO A 141 -11.40 -11.71 -10.85
CA PRO A 141 -11.70 -11.95 -12.26
C PRO A 141 -11.70 -10.65 -13.06
N ASN A 142 -11.28 -10.71 -14.32
CA ASN A 142 -11.14 -9.56 -15.24
C ASN A 142 -10.06 -8.53 -14.90
N ASP A 143 -9.27 -8.74 -13.85
CA ASP A 143 -8.05 -7.96 -13.63
C ASP A 143 -7.07 -8.17 -14.78
N ARG A 144 -6.29 -7.13 -15.07
CA ARG A 144 -5.16 -7.22 -15.98
C ARG A 144 -3.87 -7.24 -15.18
N LEU A 145 -3.16 -8.36 -15.22
CA LEU A 145 -1.90 -8.56 -14.52
C LEU A 145 -0.73 -8.37 -15.49
N THR A 146 0.21 -7.51 -15.15
CA THR A 146 1.53 -7.44 -15.78
C THR A 146 2.48 -8.31 -14.99
N ILE A 147 2.97 -9.37 -15.63
CA ILE A 147 3.92 -10.33 -15.07
C ILE A 147 5.26 -10.07 -15.74
N THR A 148 6.26 -9.75 -14.93
CA THR A 148 7.63 -9.50 -15.38
C THR A 148 8.52 -10.60 -14.83
N VAL A 149 9.22 -11.31 -15.71
CA VAL A 149 10.28 -12.25 -15.35
C VAL A 149 11.60 -11.57 -15.73
N TYR A 150 12.43 -11.27 -14.73
CA TYR A 150 13.69 -10.58 -14.95
C TYR A 150 14.63 -11.43 -15.80
N ASP A 151 15.40 -10.76 -16.67
CA ASP A 151 16.29 -11.37 -17.67
C ASP A 151 15.62 -12.28 -18.71
N GLU A 152 14.28 -12.42 -18.66
CA GLU A 152 13.48 -13.26 -19.56
C GLU A 152 12.33 -12.44 -20.19
N PRO A 153 12.63 -11.51 -21.12
CA PRO A 153 11.62 -10.63 -21.72
C PRO A 153 10.56 -11.38 -22.53
N GLU A 154 10.90 -12.55 -23.09
CA GLU A 154 9.93 -13.43 -23.77
C GLU A 154 8.84 -14.00 -22.85
N LEU A 155 9.12 -14.12 -21.56
CA LEU A 155 8.17 -14.57 -20.55
C LEU A 155 7.35 -13.41 -19.98
N SER A 156 7.92 -12.21 -19.97
CA SER A 156 7.28 -11.00 -19.46
C SER A 156 6.10 -10.57 -20.34
N ARG A 157 4.90 -10.44 -19.76
CA ARG A 157 3.66 -10.16 -20.49
C ARG A 157 2.54 -9.67 -19.60
N THR A 158 1.54 -9.07 -20.24
CA THR A 158 0.30 -8.65 -19.59
C THR A 158 -0.83 -9.61 -19.95
N ILE A 159 -1.49 -10.20 -18.95
CA ILE A 159 -2.55 -11.22 -19.11
C ILE A 159 -3.80 -10.77 -18.35
N VAL A 160 -4.98 -11.13 -18.86
CA VAL A 160 -6.26 -10.90 -18.18
C VAL A 160 -6.64 -12.14 -17.37
N VAL A 161 -7.11 -11.94 -16.14
CA VAL A 161 -7.64 -12.99 -15.27
C VAL A 161 -9.00 -13.45 -15.81
N SER A 162 -9.15 -14.75 -16.02
CA SER A 162 -10.39 -15.35 -16.51
C SER A 162 -11.55 -15.17 -15.52
N GLU A 163 -12.79 -15.36 -15.99
CA GLU A 163 -13.99 -15.30 -15.14
C GLU A 163 -13.97 -16.31 -13.98
N ILE A 164 -13.26 -17.43 -14.15
CA ILE A 164 -13.10 -18.47 -13.12
C ILE A 164 -11.89 -18.20 -12.20
N GLY A 165 -11.19 -17.08 -12.40
CA GLY A 165 -10.11 -16.64 -11.53
C GLY A 165 -8.74 -17.24 -11.82
N THR A 166 -8.50 -17.61 -13.08
CA THR A 166 -7.26 -18.27 -13.54
C THR A 166 -6.54 -17.43 -14.59
N ILE A 167 -5.22 -17.65 -14.71
CA ILE A 167 -4.41 -17.17 -15.83
C ILE A 167 -3.70 -18.36 -16.48
N ILE A 168 -3.31 -18.21 -17.74
CA ILE A 168 -2.45 -19.17 -18.45
C ILE A 168 -1.10 -18.49 -18.65
N PHE A 169 -0.04 -19.08 -18.10
CA PHE A 169 1.33 -18.56 -18.20
C PHE A 169 2.25 -19.61 -18.86
N PRO A 170 3.19 -19.22 -19.75
CA PRO A 170 4.08 -20.17 -20.42
C PRO A 170 4.87 -21.03 -19.43
N PHE A 171 5.08 -22.31 -19.80
CA PHE A 171 5.76 -23.34 -19.01
C PHE A 171 5.08 -23.73 -17.69
N VAL A 172 4.43 -22.78 -17.02
CA VAL A 172 3.70 -22.98 -15.77
C VAL A 172 2.29 -23.54 -16.00
N GLY A 173 1.66 -23.18 -17.13
CA GLY A 173 0.31 -23.61 -17.47
C GLY A 173 -0.78 -22.76 -16.81
N GLU A 174 -1.91 -23.38 -16.49
CA GLU A 174 -3.03 -22.72 -15.84
C GLU A 174 -2.79 -22.54 -14.33
N ILE A 175 -2.98 -21.32 -13.83
CA ILE A 175 -2.76 -20.96 -12.44
C ILE A 175 -3.99 -20.25 -11.91
N ARG A 176 -4.57 -20.77 -10.81
CA ARG A 176 -5.55 -20.01 -10.01
C ARG A 176 -4.86 -18.85 -9.31
N VAL A 177 -5.37 -17.64 -9.56
CA VAL A 177 -4.85 -16.37 -9.02
C VAL A 177 -5.90 -15.58 -8.24
N SER A 178 -7.20 -15.88 -8.42
CA SER A 178 -8.21 -15.21 -7.62
C SER A 178 -8.03 -15.44 -6.13
N SER A 179 -8.34 -14.40 -5.35
CA SER A 179 -8.16 -14.34 -3.90
C SER A 179 -6.69 -14.35 -3.44
N PHE A 180 -5.72 -14.46 -4.34
CA PHE A 180 -4.31 -14.29 -4.02
C PHE A 180 -3.88 -12.83 -4.23
N THR A 181 -2.91 -12.40 -3.44
CA THR A 181 -2.20 -11.15 -3.66
C THR A 181 -1.23 -11.27 -4.85
N PRO A 182 -0.85 -10.16 -5.50
CA PRO A 182 0.16 -10.19 -6.56
C PRO A 182 1.48 -10.85 -6.13
N ASN A 183 1.90 -10.64 -4.88
CA ASN A 183 3.12 -11.25 -4.35
C ASN A 183 3.02 -12.78 -4.21
N GLU A 184 1.85 -13.29 -3.78
CA GLU A 184 1.62 -14.73 -3.69
C GLU A 184 1.62 -15.37 -5.09
N VAL A 185 1.04 -14.70 -6.09
CA VAL A 185 1.06 -15.16 -7.48
C VAL A 185 2.49 -15.15 -8.03
N ALA A 186 3.25 -14.07 -7.78
CA ALA A 186 4.65 -13.95 -8.20
C ALA A 186 5.49 -15.12 -7.67
N LYS A 187 5.39 -15.38 -6.36
CA LYS A 187 6.10 -16.48 -5.71
C LYS A 187 5.72 -17.84 -6.29
N LYS A 188 4.44 -18.07 -6.57
CA LYS A 188 3.97 -19.33 -7.17
C LYS A 188 4.52 -19.54 -8.58
N ILE A 189 4.61 -18.49 -9.39
CA ILE A 189 5.22 -18.55 -10.72
C ILE A 189 6.73 -18.79 -10.60
N GLU A 190 7.40 -18.08 -9.70
CA GLU A 190 8.83 -18.24 -9.40
C GLU A 190 9.17 -19.67 -8.99
N ASP A 191 8.40 -20.27 -8.07
CA ASP A 191 8.60 -21.64 -7.59
C ASP A 191 8.48 -22.70 -8.70
N ILE A 192 7.57 -22.51 -9.66
CA ILE A 192 7.36 -23.46 -10.76
C ILE A 192 8.43 -23.27 -11.85
N LEU A 193 8.73 -22.02 -12.21
CA LEU A 193 9.80 -21.73 -13.17
C LEU A 193 11.17 -22.20 -12.65
N GLY A 194 11.47 -21.97 -11.37
CA GLY A 194 12.74 -22.29 -10.75
C GLY A 194 13.00 -23.78 -10.54
N ARG A 195 11.94 -24.59 -10.60
CA ARG A 195 12.04 -26.05 -10.46
C ARG A 195 12.50 -26.73 -11.74
N ASP A 196 11.85 -26.39 -12.86
CA ASP A 196 11.90 -27.19 -14.08
C ASP A 196 12.44 -26.42 -15.30
N TYR A 197 12.58 -25.08 -15.23
CA TYR A 197 12.80 -24.25 -16.42
C TYR A 197 13.95 -23.23 -16.31
N LEU A 198 14.10 -22.55 -15.17
CA LEU A 198 15.03 -21.42 -14.99
C LEU A 198 15.88 -21.59 -13.72
N VAL A 199 17.06 -20.96 -13.70
CA VAL A 199 17.93 -20.93 -12.52
C VAL A 199 17.70 -19.61 -11.77
N ASN A 200 17.20 -19.68 -10.54
CA ASN A 200 16.88 -18.52 -9.69
C ASN A 200 16.06 -17.42 -10.41
N PRO A 201 14.91 -17.76 -11.03
CA PRO A 201 14.08 -16.75 -11.67
C PRO A 201 13.65 -15.69 -10.66
N GLN A 202 13.48 -14.46 -11.11
CA GLN A 202 12.89 -13.39 -10.31
C GLN A 202 11.61 -12.94 -11.02
N VAL A 203 10.49 -12.95 -10.30
CA VAL A 203 9.17 -12.65 -10.87
C VAL A 203 8.52 -11.51 -10.10
N SER A 204 7.97 -10.55 -10.84
CA SER A 204 7.14 -9.47 -10.31
C SER A 204 5.77 -9.52 -10.97
N VAL A 205 4.72 -9.34 -10.18
CA VAL A 205 3.33 -9.28 -10.65
C VAL A 205 2.72 -7.98 -10.18
N LEU A 206 2.16 -7.23 -11.11
CA LEU A 206 1.48 -5.96 -10.87
C LEU A 206 0.08 -6.00 -11.48
N VAL A 207 -0.88 -5.36 -10.83
CA VAL A 207 -2.22 -5.15 -11.41
C VAL A 207 -2.15 -3.89 -12.27
N ALA A 208 -2.16 -4.07 -13.58
CA ALA A 208 -2.12 -2.99 -14.56
C ALA A 208 -3.48 -2.29 -14.69
N GLU A 209 -4.55 -3.06 -14.68
CA GLU A 209 -5.92 -2.56 -14.70
C GLU A 209 -6.76 -3.41 -13.74
N TYR A 210 -7.58 -2.74 -12.94
CA TYR A 210 -8.53 -3.38 -12.05
C TYR A 210 -9.81 -3.71 -12.80
N ALA A 211 -10.50 -4.78 -12.40
CA ALA A 211 -11.84 -5.06 -12.87
C ALA A 211 -12.76 -3.84 -12.66
N LYS A 212 -13.70 -3.62 -13.59
CA LYS A 212 -14.66 -2.52 -13.50
C LYS A 212 -16.03 -3.01 -13.06
N PHE A 213 -16.71 -2.19 -12.28
CA PHE A 213 -18.12 -2.35 -11.96
C PHE A 213 -18.90 -1.07 -12.31
N PHE A 214 -20.22 -1.18 -12.38
CA PHE A 214 -21.08 -0.08 -12.80
C PHE A 214 -22.13 0.21 -11.73
N ILE A 215 -22.34 1.49 -11.44
CA ILE A 215 -23.43 1.95 -10.58
C ILE A 215 -24.33 2.89 -11.41
N PHE A 216 -25.63 2.66 -11.35
CA PHE A 216 -26.66 3.45 -12.02
C PHE A 216 -27.91 3.57 -11.13
N GLY A 217 -28.74 4.59 -11.35
CA GLY A 217 -29.97 4.83 -10.59
C GLY A 217 -29.89 6.00 -9.60
N ALA A 218 -30.56 5.91 -8.46
CA ALA A 218 -30.69 7.00 -7.49
C ALA A 218 -29.43 7.21 -6.61
N VAL A 219 -28.28 7.41 -7.25
CA VAL A 219 -27.00 7.73 -6.58
C VAL A 219 -26.46 9.08 -7.05
N ASN A 220 -25.60 9.72 -6.25
CA ASN A 220 -25.09 11.06 -6.56
C ASN A 220 -24.17 11.09 -7.79
N LYS A 221 -23.40 10.02 -8.03
CA LYS A 221 -22.51 9.87 -9.19
C LYS A 221 -22.70 8.48 -9.81
N GLU A 222 -23.39 8.44 -10.94
CA GLU A 222 -23.50 7.22 -11.76
C GLU A 222 -22.25 7.04 -12.63
N GLY A 223 -21.94 5.80 -13.00
CA GLY A 223 -20.85 5.51 -13.93
C GLY A 223 -20.12 4.20 -13.65
N SER A 224 -18.96 4.06 -14.32
CA SER A 224 -18.04 2.94 -14.14
C SER A 224 -16.98 3.25 -13.10
N TYR A 225 -16.68 2.29 -12.24
CA TYR A 225 -15.71 2.37 -11.15
C TYR A 225 -14.76 1.18 -11.20
N GLU A 226 -13.57 1.34 -10.62
CA GLU A 226 -12.56 0.28 -10.48
C GLU A 226 -12.78 -0.49 -9.17
N ALA A 227 -12.87 -1.81 -9.26
CA ALA A 227 -12.96 -2.71 -8.12
C ALA A 227 -11.57 -2.89 -7.50
N LYS A 228 -11.24 -2.01 -6.56
CA LYS A 228 -9.97 -2.07 -5.81
C LYS A 228 -10.20 -2.75 -4.47
N GLY A 229 -9.57 -3.90 -4.28
CA GLY A 229 -9.55 -4.63 -3.01
C GLY A 229 -10.83 -5.42 -2.79
N GLU A 230 -11.07 -5.79 -1.54
CA GLU A 230 -12.34 -6.36 -1.12
C GLU A 230 -13.38 -5.22 -1.04
N LEU A 231 -14.16 -5.06 -2.11
CA LEU A 231 -15.17 -4.00 -2.23
C LEU A 231 -16.50 -4.48 -1.64
N THR A 232 -17.09 -3.71 -0.73
CA THR A 232 -18.47 -3.97 -0.28
C THR A 232 -19.49 -3.10 -1.03
N LEU A 233 -20.77 -3.46 -0.94
CA LEU A 233 -21.85 -2.62 -1.47
C LEU A 233 -21.84 -1.19 -0.88
N ILE A 234 -21.48 -1.07 0.39
CA ILE A 234 -21.38 0.22 1.08
C ILE A 234 -20.21 1.03 0.51
N ASP A 235 -19.07 0.39 0.27
CA ASP A 235 -17.90 1.05 -0.34
C ASP A 235 -18.22 1.52 -1.76
N ALA A 236 -18.91 0.68 -2.54
CA ALA A 236 -19.39 1.04 -3.87
C ALA A 236 -20.32 2.26 -3.83
N LEU A 237 -21.29 2.29 -2.90
CA LEU A 237 -22.17 3.43 -2.73
C LEU A 237 -21.43 4.70 -2.30
N ALA A 238 -20.42 4.56 -1.44
CA ALA A 238 -19.56 5.67 -1.02
C ALA A 238 -18.73 6.24 -2.20
N LEU A 239 -18.19 5.36 -3.07
CA LEU A 239 -17.50 5.77 -4.30
C LEU A 239 -18.42 6.55 -5.24
N ALA A 240 -19.71 6.18 -5.30
CA ALA A 240 -20.75 6.93 -6.02
C ALA A 240 -21.20 8.22 -5.32
N GLY A 241 -20.56 8.62 -4.23
CA GLY A 241 -20.90 9.82 -3.48
C GLY A 241 -22.17 9.68 -2.64
N GLY A 242 -22.60 8.46 -2.33
CA GLY A 242 -23.81 8.19 -1.58
C GLY A 242 -25.08 8.10 -2.43
N ALA A 243 -26.16 7.66 -1.79
CA ALA A 243 -27.49 7.63 -2.38
C ALA A 243 -28.12 9.02 -2.41
N LYS A 244 -29.05 9.24 -3.36
CA LYS A 244 -29.91 10.43 -3.37
C LYS A 244 -31.01 10.30 -2.29
N PRO A 245 -31.58 11.41 -1.80
CA PRO A 245 -32.65 11.37 -0.79
C PRO A 245 -33.88 10.53 -1.18
N GLU A 246 -34.17 10.42 -2.47
CA GLU A 246 -35.28 9.64 -3.03
C GLU A 246 -34.96 8.17 -3.31
N ALA A 247 -33.75 7.70 -2.99
CA ALA A 247 -33.35 6.31 -3.23
C ALA A 247 -34.05 5.33 -2.28
N ASP A 248 -34.58 4.23 -2.83
CA ASP A 248 -35.09 3.10 -2.04
C ASP A 248 -33.93 2.15 -1.71
N LEU A 249 -33.36 2.28 -0.50
CA LEU A 249 -32.23 1.47 -0.05
C LEU A 249 -32.64 0.06 0.43
N SER A 250 -33.94 -0.22 0.51
CA SER A 250 -34.48 -1.54 0.85
C SER A 250 -34.45 -2.52 -0.33
N LYS A 251 -34.20 -2.04 -1.56
CA LYS A 251 -34.26 -2.84 -2.79
C LYS A 251 -33.13 -2.53 -3.76
N ILE A 252 -31.90 -2.76 -3.31
CA ILE A 252 -30.72 -2.60 -4.15
C ILE A 252 -30.48 -3.87 -4.96
N LYS A 253 -30.28 -3.72 -6.27
CA LYS A 253 -30.02 -4.84 -7.18
C LYS A 253 -28.54 -4.92 -7.52
N VAL A 254 -27.93 -6.06 -7.21
CA VAL A 254 -26.58 -6.41 -7.65
C VAL A 254 -26.68 -7.47 -8.73
N LEU A 255 -26.15 -7.16 -9.91
CA LEU A 255 -26.06 -8.07 -11.04
C LEU A 255 -24.62 -8.55 -11.17
N ARG A 256 -24.37 -9.83 -10.91
CA ARG A 256 -23.05 -10.44 -11.06
C ARG A 256 -23.11 -11.52 -12.14
N LYS A 257 -22.10 -11.56 -13.03
CA LYS A 257 -21.92 -12.69 -13.95
C LYS A 257 -21.05 -13.73 -13.25
N GLU A 258 -21.62 -14.91 -13.02
CA GLU A 258 -20.91 -16.08 -12.49
C GLU A 258 -21.01 -17.20 -13.54
N SER A 259 -19.87 -17.69 -14.05
CA SER A 259 -19.82 -18.81 -15.00
C SER A 259 -20.70 -18.67 -16.25
N GLY A 260 -20.81 -17.45 -16.80
CA GLY A 260 -21.63 -17.14 -17.97
C GLY A 260 -23.13 -16.90 -17.69
N GLU A 261 -23.58 -17.10 -16.44
CA GLU A 261 -24.95 -16.80 -16.01
C GLU A 261 -25.00 -15.47 -15.22
N SER A 262 -26.01 -14.66 -15.49
CA SER A 262 -26.26 -13.44 -14.71
C SER A 262 -27.07 -13.79 -13.48
N LYS A 263 -26.47 -13.62 -12.30
CA LYS A 263 -27.12 -13.74 -11.00
C LYS A 263 -27.58 -12.38 -10.51
N GLU A 264 -28.86 -12.25 -10.23
CA GLU A 264 -29.45 -11.07 -9.58
C GLU A 264 -29.55 -11.33 -8.07
N ILE A 265 -29.03 -10.39 -7.29
CA ILE A 265 -29.12 -10.39 -5.83
C ILE A 265 -29.84 -9.10 -5.44
N ILE A 266 -30.92 -9.22 -4.68
CA ILE A 266 -31.64 -8.09 -4.12
C ILE A 266 -31.22 -7.96 -2.66
N LEU A 267 -30.78 -6.77 -2.28
CA LEU A 267 -30.23 -6.45 -0.96
C LEU A 267 -31.02 -5.31 -0.33
N ASP A 268 -31.24 -5.42 0.98
CA ASP A 268 -31.87 -4.39 1.81
C ASP A 268 -30.81 -3.79 2.75
N LEU A 269 -30.33 -2.59 2.42
CA LEU A 269 -29.35 -1.89 3.26
C LEU A 269 -29.96 -1.24 4.51
N GLU A 270 -31.29 -1.13 4.61
CA GLU A 270 -31.97 -0.56 5.77
C GLU A 270 -32.10 -1.59 6.90
N THR A 271 -32.26 -2.86 6.56
CA THR A 271 -32.40 -3.95 7.56
C THR A 271 -31.17 -4.84 7.71
N GLU A 272 -30.34 -5.05 6.67
CA GLU A 272 -29.21 -5.99 6.70
C GLU A 272 -27.83 -5.33 6.94
N GLY A 273 -27.72 -4.43 7.91
CA GLY A 273 -26.47 -3.72 8.21
C GLY A 273 -25.20 -4.60 8.20
N ARG A 274 -24.38 -4.38 7.15
CA ARG A 274 -22.92 -4.64 6.96
C ARG A 274 -22.47 -5.96 6.30
N LEU A 275 -21.56 -5.78 5.33
CA LEU A 275 -20.60 -6.73 4.70
C LEU A 275 -21.14 -7.67 3.60
N PHE A 276 -21.76 -7.12 2.55
CA PHE A 276 -21.83 -7.82 1.26
C PHE A 276 -20.64 -7.45 0.39
N PHE A 277 -19.76 -8.42 0.14
CA PHE A 277 -18.63 -8.29 -0.79
C PHE A 277 -19.07 -8.45 -2.24
N LEU A 278 -18.67 -7.50 -3.08
CA LEU A 278 -18.98 -7.40 -4.51
C LEU A 278 -18.00 -8.19 -5.38
#